data_AF-A0A251V8B4-F1
#
_entry.id   AF-A0A251V8B4-F1
#
_cell.length_a   1.000
_cell.length_b   1.000
_cell.length_c   1.000
_cell.angle_alpha   90.00
_cell.angle_beta   90.00
_cell.angle_gamma   90.00
#
_symmetry.space_group_name_H-M   'P 1'
#
loop_
_entity.id
_entity.type
_entity.pdbx_description
1 polymer ?
#
loop_
_entity_poly.entity_id
_entity_poly.type
_entity_poly.pdbx_seq_one_letter_code
_entity_poly.pdbx_strand_id
1 'polypeptide(L)' 'MDRQGILFFSYFSGEMAEQTTEQTVAAATIIIRESVEPILEEYRPSGISFLKFSKLSLGNVAPKIEGIRIQSQKQG' A
#
# COMPACT_ATOMS: atom_id res chain seq x y z
N MET A 1 20.38 -12.18 -13.74
CA MET A 1 20.26 -12.42 -12.29
C MET A 1 20.94 -13.74 -11.98
N ASP A 2 21.90 -13.73 -11.07
CA ASP A 2 22.61 -14.92 -10.60
C ASP A 2 21.78 -15.68 -9.54
N ARG A 3 22.09 -16.96 -9.28
CA ARG A 3 21.37 -17.77 -8.29
C ARG A 3 21.38 -17.14 -6.89
N GLN A 4 22.44 -16.43 -6.54
CA GLN A 4 22.57 -15.73 -5.26
C GLN A 4 21.60 -14.54 -5.18
N GLY A 5 21.44 -13.76 -6.25
CA GLY A 5 20.46 -12.66 -6.29
C GLY A 5 19.00 -13.11 -6.22
N ILE A 6 18.66 -14.29 -6.76
CA ILE A 6 17.30 -14.86 -6.65
C ILE A 6 17.02 -15.29 -5.20
N LEU A 7 17.96 -15.99 -4.56
CA LEU A 7 17.81 -16.41 -3.17
C LEU A 7 17.76 -15.22 -2.20
N PHE A 8 18.55 -14.17 -2.46
CA PHE A 8 18.49 -12.92 -1.70
C PHE A 8 17.12 -12.23 -1.81
N PHE A 9 16.55 -12.17 -3.03
CA PHE A 9 15.22 -11.61 -3.25
C PHE A 9 14.11 -12.39 -2.55
N SER A 10 14.15 -13.74 -2.64
CA SER A 10 13.17 -14.60 -1.96
C SER A 10 13.24 -14.48 -0.44
N TYR A 11 14.44 -14.41 0.13
CA TYR A 11 14.65 -14.24 1.56
C TYR A 11 14.17 -12.85 2.05
N PHE A 12 14.56 -11.78 1.35
CA PHE A 12 14.13 -10.42 1.65
C PHE A 12 12.62 -10.25 1.56
N SER A 13 11.98 -10.81 0.53
CA SER A 13 10.53 -10.77 0.37
C SER A 13 9.78 -11.56 1.45
N GLY A 14 10.36 -12.64 2.00
CA GLY A 14 9.74 -13.42 3.05
C GLY A 14 9.84 -12.73 4.42
N GLU A 15 11.05 -12.35 4.82
CA GLU A 15 11.32 -11.84 6.18
C GLU A 15 10.84 -10.39 6.37
N MET A 16 11.01 -9.52 5.37
CA MET A 16 10.61 -8.10 5.49
C MET A 16 9.12 -7.89 5.33
N ALA A 17 8.43 -8.74 4.56
CA ALA A 17 7.01 -8.57 4.29
C ALA A 17 6.16 -8.76 5.54
N GLU A 18 6.53 -9.68 6.44
CA GLU A 18 5.75 -9.96 7.64
C GLU A 18 5.95 -8.87 8.70
N GLN A 19 7.20 -8.47 8.99
CA GLN A 19 7.52 -7.44 9.99
C GLN A 19 7.05 -6.03 9.60
N THR A 20 6.98 -5.74 8.30
CA THR A 20 6.66 -4.39 7.79
C THR A 20 5.15 -4.17 7.63
N THR A 21 4.34 -5.23 7.61
CA THR A 21 2.88 -5.11 7.43
C THR A 21 2.22 -4.25 8.51
N GLU A 22 2.57 -4.41 9.79
CA GLU A 22 1.90 -3.66 10.86
C GLU A 22 2.14 -2.15 10.76
N GLN A 23 3.39 -1.74 10.53
CA GLN A 23 3.74 -0.31 10.42
C GLN A 23 3.24 0.31 9.12
N THR A 24 3.26 -0.45 8.02
CA THR A 24 2.73 0.01 6.73
C THR A 24 1.22 0.13 6.74
N VAL A 25 0.49 -0.76 7.42
CA VAL A 25 -0.96 -0.66 7.57
C VAL A 25 -1.35 0.63 8.28
N ALA A 26 -0.65 0.97 9.37
CA ALA A 26 -0.91 2.22 10.08
C ALA A 26 -0.64 3.46 9.19
N ALA A 27 0.53 3.50 8.54
CA ALA A 27 0.90 4.61 7.66
C ALA A 27 -0.03 4.75 6.44
N ALA A 28 -0.34 3.65 5.76
CA ALA A 28 -1.24 3.64 4.62
C ALA A 28 -2.68 4.03 5.00
N THR A 29 -3.14 3.62 6.19
CA THR A 29 -4.47 4.00 6.70
C THR A 29 -4.60 5.52 6.83
N ILE A 30 -3.56 6.19 7.33
CA ILE A 30 -3.54 7.66 7.46
C ILE A 30 -3.58 8.30 6.08
N ILE A 31 -2.69 7.90 5.17
CA ILE A 31 -2.59 8.47 3.82
C ILE A 31 -3.90 8.29 3.04
N ILE A 32 -4.53 7.12 3.13
CA ILE A 32 -5.81 6.85 2.46
C ILE A 32 -6.91 7.72 3.02
N ARG A 33 -6.99 7.91 4.35
CA ARG A 33 -8.00 8.81 4.94
C ARG A 33 -7.79 10.24 4.49
N GLU A 34 -6.57 10.75 4.57
CA GLU A 34 -6.25 12.12 4.14
C GLU A 34 -6.53 12.35 2.65
N SER A 35 -6.28 11.34 1.80
CA SER A 35 -6.53 11.44 0.38
C SER A 35 -8.01 11.27 0.00
N VAL A 36 -8.77 10.46 0.72
CA VAL A 36 -10.13 10.06 0.31
C VAL A 36 -11.22 10.84 1.03
N GLU A 37 -11.03 11.27 2.28
CA GLU A 37 -11.98 12.17 2.96
C GLU A 37 -12.34 13.43 2.16
N PRO A 38 -11.39 14.18 1.54
CA PRO A 38 -11.75 15.33 0.71
C PRO A 38 -12.61 14.94 -0.50
N ILE A 39 -12.37 13.77 -1.09
CA ILE A 39 -13.15 13.25 -2.22
C ILE A 39 -14.58 12.92 -1.75
N LEU A 40 -14.73 12.31 -0.57
CA LEU A 40 -16.05 11.96 -0.03
C LEU A 40 -16.91 13.19 0.28
N GLU A 41 -16.31 14.29 0.73
CA GLU A 41 -17.03 15.55 0.93
C GLU A 41 -17.51 16.17 -0.40
N GLU A 42 -16.79 15.95 -1.51
CA GLU A 42 -17.23 16.38 -2.85
C GLU A 42 -18.45 15.58 -3.34
N TYR A 43 -18.57 14.30 -2.95
CA TYR A 43 -19.69 13.42 -3.31
C TYR A 43 -20.85 13.42 -2.31
N ARG A 44 -20.92 14.42 -1.43
CA ARG A 44 -21.90 14.50 -0.36
C ARG A 44 -23.35 14.60 -0.88
N PRO A 45 -24.25 13.67 -0.52
CA PRO A 45 -25.67 13.75 -0.84
C PRO A 45 -26.36 14.91 -0.10
N SER A 46 -27.43 15.44 -0.68
CA SER A 46 -28.29 16.41 0.01
C SER A 46 -28.88 15.80 1.28
N GLY A 47 -28.76 16.52 2.40
CA GLY A 47 -29.35 16.11 3.69
C GLY A 47 -28.40 15.43 4.69
N ILE A 48 -27.16 15.11 4.31
CA ILE A 48 -26.17 14.53 5.25
C ILE A 48 -25.15 15.62 5.65
N SER A 49 -24.66 15.56 6.90
CA SER A 49 -23.63 16.37 7.57
C SER A 49 -22.20 16.39 7.03
N PHE A 50 -21.75 15.19 6.69
CA PHE A 50 -20.35 14.80 6.60
C PHE A 50 -20.31 13.34 6.16
N LEU A 51 -19.29 12.95 5.40
CA LEU A 51 -19.04 11.56 5.01
C LEU A 51 -17.61 11.17 5.39
N LYS A 52 -17.46 10.54 6.55
CA LYS A 52 -16.16 10.14 7.11
C LYS A 52 -16.07 8.65 7.34
N PHE A 53 -14.86 8.12 7.33
CA PHE A 53 -14.62 6.72 7.67
C PHE A 53 -14.81 6.48 9.17
N SER A 54 -15.83 5.68 9.53
CA SER A 54 -15.94 5.15 10.89
C SER A 54 -14.90 4.05 11.16
N LYS A 55 -14.61 3.23 10.14
CA LYS A 55 -13.60 2.17 10.18
C LYS A 55 -12.99 1.99 8.79
N LEU A 56 -11.67 1.82 8.74
CA LEU A 56 -10.90 1.49 7.55
C LEU A 56 -9.96 0.33 7.90
N SER A 57 -9.95 -0.72 7.09
CA SER A 57 -9.11 -1.91 7.31
C SER A 57 -8.50 -2.36 5.98
N LEU A 58 -7.17 -2.49 5.94
CA LEU A 58 -6.40 -2.84 4.74
C LEU A 58 -6.18 -4.34 4.56
N GLY A 59 -6.63 -5.16 5.52
CA GLY A 59 -6.35 -6.59 5.57
C GLY A 59 -4.98 -6.90 6.19
N ASN A 60 -4.73 -8.18 6.46
CA ASN A 60 -3.50 -8.67 7.13
C ASN A 60 -2.64 -9.52 6.20
N VAL A 61 -2.94 -9.53 4.90
CA VAL A 61 -2.21 -10.29 3.90
C VAL A 61 -1.18 -9.36 3.28
N ALA A 62 0.10 -9.67 3.47
CA ALA A 62 1.18 -8.91 2.87
C ALA A 62 1.04 -8.92 1.33
N PRO A 63 1.23 -7.77 0.66
CA PRO A 63 1.18 -7.72 -0.79
C PRO A 63 2.30 -8.58 -1.38
N LYS A 64 1.94 -9.49 -2.28
CA LYS A 64 2.89 -10.38 -2.96
C LYS A 64 3.55 -9.63 -4.13
N ILE A 65 4.87 -9.50 -4.10
CA ILE A 65 5.65 -8.95 -5.21
C ILE A 65 6.14 -10.11 -6.08
N GLU A 66 5.49 -10.35 -7.22
CA GLU A 66 5.79 -11.52 -8.06
C GLU A 66 7.04 -11.35 -8.94
N GLY A 67 7.46 -10.11 -9.22
CA GLY A 67 8.69 -9.86 -9.95
C GLY A 67 9.08 -8.38 -10.00
N ILE A 68 10.36 -8.11 -9.79
CA ILE A 68 10.95 -6.78 -9.98
C ILE A 68 11.78 -6.82 -11.26
N ARG A 69 11.50 -5.92 -12.20
CA ARG A 69 12.33 -5.70 -13.38
C ARG A 69 12.91 -4.29 -13.33
N ILE A 70 14.22 -4.19 -13.43
CA ILE A 70 14.89 -2.90 -13.57
C ILE A 70 14.65 -2.45 -15.02
N GLN A 71 13.80 -1.44 -15.20
CA GLN A 71 13.66 -0.76 -16.48
C GLN A 71 14.56 0.47 -16.48
N SER A 72 15.43 0.58 -17.48
CA SER A 72 16.16 1.81 -17.75
C SER A 72 15.16 2.84 -18.27
N GLN A 73 14.85 3.86 -17.47
CA GLN A 73 14.08 5.01 -17.95
C GLN A 73 14.91 5.67 -19.06
N LYS A 74 14.48 5.55 -20.33
CA LYS A 74 15.04 6.38 -21.38
C LYS A 74 14.50 7.79 -21.18
N GLN A 75 15.39 8.70 -20.76
CA GLN A 75 15.13 10.13 -20.77
C GLN A 75 15.00 10.54 -22.24
N GLY A 76 13.83 11.06 -22.61
CA GLY A 76 13.53 11.55 -23.95
C GLY A 76 14.25 12.86 -24.23
#